data_AF-A0A7S2H7R5-F1
#
_entry.id   AF-A0A7S2H7R5-F1
#
_cell.length_a   1.000
_cell.length_b   1.000
_cell.length_c   1.000
_cell.angle_alpha   90.00
_cell.angle_beta   90.00
_cell.angle_gamma   90.00
#
_symmetry.space_group_name_H-M   'P 1'
#
loop_
_entity.id
_entity.type
_entity.pdbx_description
1 polymer ?
#
loop_
_entity_poly.entity_id
_entity_poly.type
_entity_poly.pdbx_seq_one_letter_code
_entity_poly.pdbx_strand_id
1 'polypeptide(L)'
;TSEASITVLGCLPEDWLQPYHAVRSPYFIHPDEGSMKGSTTAFVALVDALVDSKKILLSRLIRSSSSSPQLVALLPQKECLYDDDDEEEDEKDKAVGFHAITLPFADDLREVKLDRVPDPPNDSVVDAMLAVVNSMTVGRDFIREVSNPVLQKQYAILQAIALGGSYDEEEGAIELAPPEEWAQLKGRVDTLESLLPEATTTAAKRKAGAGAASGGTAKKSKTVQDDSSLDWAEIGKSKTVEKQTVPVLKAFLKSHDYPVGGKKADLVARAYEALTAFGVL
;
A
#
# COMPACT_ATOMS: atom_id res chain seq x y z
N THR A 1 -5.61 -30.72 -17.11
CA THR A 1 -5.60 -29.50 -17.92
C THR A 1 -6.78 -28.67 -17.47
N SER A 2 -6.55 -27.49 -16.90
CA SER A 2 -7.65 -26.68 -16.37
C SER A 2 -8.29 -25.89 -17.52
N GLU A 3 -9.59 -26.01 -17.70
CA GLU A 3 -10.33 -25.24 -18.71
C GLU A 3 -10.58 -23.80 -18.25
N ALA A 4 -10.76 -22.90 -19.22
CA ALA A 4 -11.09 -21.50 -18.95
C ALA A 4 -12.43 -21.43 -18.21
N SER A 5 -12.42 -20.92 -16.98
CA SER A 5 -13.58 -20.95 -16.09
C SER A 5 -13.44 -19.97 -14.94
N ILE A 6 -14.59 -19.56 -14.41
CA ILE A 6 -14.71 -18.84 -13.15
C ILE A 6 -15.43 -19.76 -12.19
N THR A 7 -14.75 -20.17 -11.13
CA THR A 7 -15.32 -21.06 -10.10
C THR A 7 -15.48 -20.27 -8.81
N VAL A 8 -16.72 -20.12 -8.33
CA VAL A 8 -16.99 -19.52 -7.02
C VAL A 8 -16.51 -20.48 -5.93
N LEU A 9 -15.68 -19.98 -5.02
CA LEU A 9 -15.15 -20.71 -3.87
C LEU A 9 -15.96 -20.44 -2.61
N GLY A 10 -16.49 -19.22 -2.46
CA GLY A 10 -17.30 -18.82 -1.31
C GLY A 10 -17.65 -17.34 -1.31
N CYS A 11 -18.23 -16.86 -0.22
CA CYS A 11 -18.61 -15.46 -0.03
C CYS A 11 -17.81 -14.84 1.12
N LEU A 12 -17.40 -13.58 0.97
CA LEU A 12 -16.75 -12.77 2.01
C LEU A 12 -17.52 -11.47 2.21
N PRO A 13 -17.44 -10.81 3.38
CA PRO A 13 -17.95 -9.45 3.56
C PRO A 13 -17.24 -8.46 2.63
N GLU A 14 -17.94 -7.42 2.20
CA GLU A 14 -17.38 -6.37 1.35
C GLU A 14 -16.20 -5.64 2.00
N ASP A 15 -16.29 -5.35 3.30
CA ASP A 15 -15.24 -4.66 4.09
C ASP A 15 -13.89 -5.40 4.12
N TRP A 16 -13.88 -6.70 3.83
CA TRP A 16 -12.64 -7.48 3.77
C TRP A 16 -11.76 -7.08 2.58
N LEU A 17 -12.38 -6.61 1.50
CA LEU A 17 -11.68 -6.19 0.30
C LEU A 17 -11.13 -4.77 0.47
N GLN A 18 -9.81 -4.66 0.50
CA GLN A 18 -9.12 -3.39 0.69
C GLN A 18 -8.59 -2.85 -0.65
N PRO A 19 -8.51 -1.52 -0.84
CA PRO A 19 -8.08 -0.94 -2.12
C PRO A 19 -6.69 -1.39 -2.59
N TYR A 20 -5.78 -1.67 -1.64
CA TYR A 20 -4.42 -2.12 -1.92
C TYR A 20 -4.30 -3.61 -2.28
N HIS A 21 -5.39 -4.38 -2.24
CA HIS A 21 -5.39 -5.77 -2.72
C HIS A 21 -5.49 -5.88 -4.25
N ALA A 22 -5.69 -4.78 -4.99
CA ALA A 22 -5.73 -4.84 -6.45
C ALA A 22 -4.31 -4.92 -7.05
N VAL A 23 -3.90 -6.10 -7.51
CA VAL A 23 -2.56 -6.30 -8.15
C VAL A 23 -2.50 -5.70 -9.56
N ARG A 24 -3.63 -5.67 -10.25
CA ARG A 24 -3.77 -5.20 -11.63
C ARG A 24 -5.15 -4.58 -11.83
N SER A 25 -5.35 -3.95 -12.99
CA SER A 25 -6.66 -3.46 -13.38
C SER A 25 -7.71 -4.59 -13.32
N PRO A 26 -8.88 -4.33 -12.70
CA PRO A 26 -9.94 -5.31 -12.61
C PRO A 26 -10.55 -5.59 -13.98
N TYR A 27 -11.13 -6.78 -14.14
CA TYR A 27 -11.98 -7.09 -15.29
C TYR A 27 -13.44 -6.80 -14.94
N PHE A 28 -14.24 -6.44 -15.93
CA PHE A 28 -15.68 -6.37 -15.78
C PHE A 28 -16.33 -7.61 -16.35
N ILE A 29 -17.15 -8.30 -15.56
CA ILE A 29 -17.90 -9.49 -15.97
C ILE A 29 -19.35 -9.09 -16.18
N HIS A 30 -19.86 -9.41 -17.36
CA HIS A 30 -21.24 -9.22 -17.76
C HIS A 30 -21.83 -10.57 -18.23
N PRO A 31 -23.13 -10.84 -17.99
CA PRO A 31 -23.77 -12.06 -18.47
C PRO A 31 -23.81 -12.12 -19.99
N ASP A 32 -23.77 -13.35 -20.52
CA ASP A 32 -23.99 -13.66 -21.94
C ASP A 32 -25.15 -14.63 -22.09
N GLU A 33 -26.28 -14.11 -22.57
CA GLU A 33 -27.51 -14.86 -22.83
C GLU A 33 -27.40 -15.73 -24.10
N GLY A 34 -26.47 -15.40 -25.01
CA GLY A 34 -26.29 -16.11 -26.28
C GLY A 34 -25.77 -17.53 -26.09
N SER A 35 -24.83 -17.71 -25.16
CA SER A 35 -24.26 -19.02 -24.82
C SER A 35 -25.20 -19.89 -23.97
N MET A 36 -25.87 -19.29 -22.97
CA MET A 36 -26.78 -20.00 -22.08
C MET A 36 -28.00 -19.13 -21.75
N LYS A 37 -29.18 -19.62 -22.12
CA LYS A 37 -30.45 -18.95 -21.81
C LYS A 37 -30.76 -18.99 -20.30
N GLY A 38 -31.27 -17.90 -19.76
CA GLY A 38 -31.55 -17.66 -18.36
C GLY A 38 -30.35 -17.16 -17.55
N SER A 39 -29.18 -16.96 -18.18
CA SER A 39 -27.98 -16.51 -17.50
C SER A 39 -28.13 -15.08 -17.00
N THR A 40 -28.74 -14.20 -17.78
CA THR A 40 -28.94 -12.78 -17.42
C THR A 40 -29.83 -12.66 -16.19
N THR A 41 -30.97 -13.36 -16.16
CA THR A 41 -31.90 -13.32 -15.02
C THR A 41 -31.25 -13.85 -13.74
N ALA A 42 -30.54 -14.98 -13.83
CA ALA A 42 -29.85 -15.55 -12.67
C ALA A 42 -28.71 -14.65 -12.18
N PHE A 43 -28.00 -14.00 -13.11
CA PHE A 43 -26.88 -13.11 -12.82
C PHE A 43 -27.36 -11.83 -12.12
N VAL A 44 -28.41 -11.18 -12.62
CA VAL A 44 -28.99 -9.98 -11.99
C VAL A 44 -29.47 -10.30 -10.57
N ALA A 45 -30.23 -11.39 -10.41
CA ALA A 45 -30.69 -11.82 -9.09
C ALA A 45 -29.53 -12.11 -8.11
N LEU A 46 -28.40 -12.63 -8.61
CA LEU A 46 -27.20 -12.87 -7.81
C LEU A 46 -26.53 -11.56 -7.39
N VAL A 47 -26.39 -10.59 -8.32
CA VAL A 47 -25.86 -9.25 -8.02
C VAL A 47 -26.71 -8.57 -6.95
N ASP A 48 -28.03 -8.57 -7.11
CA ASP A 48 -28.95 -7.96 -6.15
C ASP A 48 -28.81 -8.56 -4.75
N ALA A 49 -28.83 -9.90 -4.67
CA ALA A 49 -28.68 -10.60 -3.38
C ALA A 49 -27.33 -10.32 -2.70
N LEU A 50 -26.25 -10.15 -3.46
CA LEU A 50 -24.92 -9.86 -2.92
C LEU A 50 -24.79 -8.42 -2.43
N VAL A 51 -25.35 -7.45 -3.15
CA VAL A 51 -25.39 -6.05 -2.72
C VAL A 51 -26.24 -5.90 -1.46
N ASP A 52 -27.43 -6.51 -1.43
CA ASP A 52 -28.33 -6.44 -0.27
C ASP A 52 -27.71 -7.08 0.97
N SER A 53 -26.88 -8.11 0.77
CA SER A 53 -26.16 -8.78 1.85
C SER A 53 -24.76 -8.25 2.14
N LYS A 54 -24.29 -7.19 1.43
CA LYS A 54 -22.96 -6.60 1.53
C LYS A 54 -21.83 -7.63 1.45
N LYS A 55 -21.92 -8.52 0.47
CA LYS A 55 -20.99 -9.64 0.27
C LYS A 55 -20.38 -9.61 -1.12
N ILE A 56 -19.16 -10.10 -1.19
CA ILE A 56 -18.42 -10.35 -2.42
C ILE A 56 -18.22 -11.85 -2.60
N LEU A 57 -17.99 -12.29 -3.84
CA LEU A 57 -17.66 -13.69 -4.12
C LEU A 57 -16.16 -13.86 -4.25
N LEU A 58 -15.59 -14.77 -3.48
CA LEU A 58 -14.24 -15.25 -3.70
C LEU A 58 -14.29 -16.31 -4.80
N SER A 59 -13.57 -16.08 -5.90
CA SER A 59 -13.60 -16.95 -7.06
C SER A 59 -12.19 -17.27 -7.56
N ARG A 60 -12.06 -18.43 -8.20
CA ARG A 60 -10.87 -18.82 -8.95
C ARG A 60 -11.12 -18.56 -10.43
N LEU A 61 -10.29 -17.70 -11.02
CA LEU A 61 -10.32 -17.35 -12.44
C LEU A 61 -9.20 -18.08 -13.18
N ILE A 62 -9.55 -18.81 -14.24
CA ILE A 62 -8.62 -19.34 -15.23
C ILE A 62 -9.00 -18.73 -16.58
N ARG A 63 -8.11 -17.92 -17.16
CA ARG A 63 -8.39 -17.18 -18.40
C ARG A 63 -8.28 -18.04 -19.66
N SER A 64 -7.36 -19.00 -19.66
CA SER A 64 -7.12 -19.90 -20.79
C SER A 64 -6.55 -21.22 -20.28
N SER A 65 -6.54 -22.25 -21.12
CA SER A 65 -5.96 -23.56 -20.81
C SER A 65 -4.47 -23.53 -20.45
N SER A 66 -3.76 -22.48 -20.88
CA SER A 66 -2.34 -22.22 -20.59
C SER A 66 -2.11 -21.28 -19.41
N SER A 67 -3.16 -20.65 -18.87
CA SER A 67 -3.04 -19.67 -17.78
C SER A 67 -3.01 -20.36 -16.42
N SER A 68 -2.18 -19.86 -15.52
CA SER A 68 -2.27 -20.25 -14.10
C SER A 68 -3.58 -19.76 -13.49
N PRO A 69 -4.18 -20.52 -12.56
CA PRO A 69 -5.34 -20.06 -11.81
C PRO A 69 -5.00 -18.84 -10.97
N GLN A 70 -5.87 -17.85 -10.97
CA GLN A 70 -5.74 -16.64 -10.15
C GLN A 70 -6.92 -16.52 -9.20
N LEU A 71 -6.65 -16.02 -8.00
CA LEU A 71 -7.71 -15.71 -7.05
C LEU A 71 -8.27 -14.32 -7.37
N VAL A 72 -9.59 -14.23 -7.46
CA VAL A 72 -10.28 -12.97 -7.74
C VAL A 72 -11.42 -12.76 -6.75
N ALA A 73 -11.58 -11.52 -6.31
CA ALA A 73 -12.79 -11.06 -5.62
C ALA A 73 -13.75 -10.50 -6.67
N LEU A 74 -14.98 -11.00 -6.72
CA LEU A 74 -16.05 -10.46 -7.55
C LEU A 74 -16.85 -9.48 -6.70
N LEU A 75 -16.64 -8.20 -6.96
CA LEU A 75 -17.38 -7.10 -6.33
C LEU A 75 -18.63 -6.80 -7.18
N PRO A 76 -19.85 -6.97 -6.64
CA PRO A 76 -21.08 -6.72 -7.40
C PRO A 76 -21.26 -5.22 -7.69
N GLN A 77 -21.76 -4.91 -8.89
CA GLN A 77 -22.18 -3.57 -9.28
C GLN A 77 -23.62 -3.65 -9.79
N LYS A 78 -24.53 -2.92 -9.13
CA LYS A 78 -25.92 -2.72 -9.62
C LYS A 78 -25.91 -1.78 -10.81
N GLU A 79 -26.93 -1.94 -11.65
CA GLU A 79 -27.20 -0.99 -12.72
C GLU A 79 -27.63 0.35 -12.10
N CYS A 80 -27.02 1.45 -12.55
CA CYS A 80 -27.56 2.80 -12.33
C CYS A 80 -27.99 3.31 -13.69
N LEU A 81 -29.30 3.44 -13.88
CA LEU A 81 -29.92 4.16 -14.99
C LEU A 81 -30.32 5.53 -14.44
N TYR A 82 -30.14 6.59 -15.24
CA TYR A 82 -30.50 7.95 -14.86
C TYR A 82 -31.90 8.02 -14.24
N ASP A 83 -32.01 8.58 -13.04
CA ASP A 83 -33.23 9.30 -12.64
C ASP A 83 -33.06 10.74 -13.16
N ASP A 84 -33.98 11.21 -14.00
CA ASP A 84 -33.95 12.51 -14.69
C ASP A 84 -33.89 13.75 -13.76
N ASP A 85 -33.86 13.58 -12.43
CA ASP A 85 -33.94 14.64 -11.41
C ASP A 85 -32.64 14.87 -10.60
N ASP A 86 -31.59 14.06 -10.75
CA ASP A 86 -30.32 14.26 -10.02
C ASP A 86 -29.23 14.84 -10.95
N GLU A 87 -28.83 16.09 -10.69
CA GLU A 87 -27.80 16.87 -11.41
C GLU A 87 -26.36 16.31 -11.27
N GLU A 88 -26.17 15.10 -10.71
CA GLU A 88 -24.86 14.45 -10.61
C GLU A 88 -24.59 13.61 -11.88
N GLU A 89 -23.84 14.20 -12.83
CA GLU A 89 -23.34 13.54 -14.06
C GLU A 89 -22.53 12.23 -13.83
N ASP A 90 -22.25 11.86 -12.59
CA ASP A 90 -21.43 10.72 -12.17
C ASP A 90 -22.16 9.36 -12.20
N GLU A 91 -23.47 9.35 -12.43
CA GLU A 91 -24.31 8.15 -12.64
C GLU A 91 -24.58 7.81 -14.11
N LYS A 92 -23.71 8.27 -15.02
CA LYS A 92 -23.71 7.82 -16.42
C LYS A 92 -23.60 6.27 -16.50
N ASP A 93 -24.68 5.62 -16.94
CA ASP A 93 -24.86 4.22 -17.36
C ASP A 93 -23.84 3.21 -16.78
N LYS A 94 -23.93 2.91 -15.49
CA LYS A 94 -23.18 1.78 -14.93
C LYS A 94 -23.89 0.49 -15.30
N ALA A 95 -23.26 -0.34 -16.14
CA ALA A 95 -23.79 -1.66 -16.46
C ALA A 95 -23.86 -2.57 -15.21
N VAL A 96 -24.87 -3.44 -15.15
CA VAL A 96 -24.93 -4.50 -14.13
C VAL A 96 -23.80 -5.51 -14.34
N GLY A 97 -23.09 -5.89 -13.27
CA GLY A 97 -21.92 -6.73 -13.44
C GLY A 97 -21.16 -7.08 -12.16
N PHE A 98 -20.00 -7.70 -12.35
CA PHE A 98 -18.99 -7.87 -11.31
C PHE A 98 -17.66 -7.25 -11.74
N HIS A 99 -17.02 -6.51 -10.83
CA HIS A 99 -15.60 -6.20 -10.93
C HIS A 99 -14.80 -7.38 -10.39
N ALA A 100 -14.10 -8.08 -11.27
CA ALA A 100 -13.18 -9.15 -10.92
C ALA A 100 -11.81 -8.59 -10.56
N ILE A 101 -11.64 -8.28 -9.28
CA ILE A 101 -10.41 -7.73 -8.71
C ILE A 101 -9.46 -8.89 -8.44
N THR A 102 -8.28 -8.85 -9.04
CA THR A 102 -7.28 -9.91 -8.83
C THR A 102 -6.54 -9.71 -7.52
N LEU A 103 -6.65 -10.70 -6.64
CA LEU A 103 -6.04 -10.68 -5.32
C LEU A 103 -4.58 -11.13 -5.38
N PRO A 104 -3.70 -10.56 -4.55
CA PRO A 104 -2.32 -10.98 -4.44
C PRO A 104 -2.22 -12.38 -3.83
N PHE A 105 -1.29 -13.17 -4.33
CA PHE A 105 -0.79 -14.32 -3.58
C PHE A 105 0.24 -13.86 -2.55
N ALA A 106 0.57 -14.71 -1.59
CA ALA A 106 1.56 -14.40 -0.54
C ALA A 106 2.89 -13.86 -1.11
N ASP A 107 3.31 -14.35 -2.27
CA ASP A 107 4.56 -13.92 -2.94
C ASP A 107 4.50 -12.48 -3.50
N ASP A 108 3.30 -11.94 -3.74
CA ASP A 108 3.09 -10.59 -4.23
C ASP A 108 3.15 -9.55 -3.11
N LEU A 109 2.90 -9.96 -1.85
CA LEU A 109 2.98 -9.08 -0.70
C LEU A 109 4.45 -8.82 -0.33
N ARG A 110 4.80 -7.55 -0.20
CA ARG A 110 6.15 -7.11 0.20
C ARG A 110 6.10 -6.55 1.61
N GLU A 111 6.90 -7.11 2.51
CA GLU A 111 7.06 -6.56 3.86
C GLU A 111 7.77 -5.21 3.81
N VAL A 112 7.14 -4.19 4.37
CA VAL A 112 7.74 -2.87 4.56
C VAL A 112 8.38 -2.84 5.96
N LYS A 113 9.71 -2.80 6.01
CA LYS A 113 10.45 -2.61 7.27
C LYS A 113 10.51 -1.13 7.58
N LEU A 114 9.82 -0.71 8.64
CA LEU A 114 9.88 0.65 9.15
C LEU A 114 10.96 0.70 10.23
N ASP A 115 11.92 1.61 10.09
CA ASP A 115 12.96 1.85 11.10
C ASP A 115 12.37 2.45 12.38
N ARG A 116 11.26 3.19 12.24
CA ARG A 116 10.50 3.80 13.33
C ARG A 116 9.04 3.93 12.90
N VAL A 117 8.13 3.63 13.82
CA VAL A 117 6.72 4.01 13.67
C VAL A 117 6.60 5.50 14.00
N PRO A 118 6.08 6.35 13.09
CA PRO A 118 5.90 7.77 13.37
C PRO A 118 5.01 7.98 14.59
N ASP A 119 5.37 8.94 15.44
CA ASP A 119 4.48 9.37 16.51
C ASP A 119 3.21 10.00 15.90
N PRO A 120 2.03 9.83 16.53
CA PRO A 120 0.82 10.45 16.04
C PRO A 120 0.99 11.98 15.96
N PRO A 121 0.56 12.62 14.86
CA PRO A 121 0.68 14.07 14.71
C PRO A 121 -0.20 14.81 15.73
N ASN A 122 0.20 16.02 16.09
CA ASN A 122 -0.62 16.91 16.92
C ASN A 122 -1.88 17.36 16.16
N ASP A 123 -3.00 17.51 16.85
CA ASP A 123 -4.29 17.94 16.28
C ASP A 123 -4.18 19.24 15.44
N SER A 124 -3.38 20.21 15.90
CA SER A 124 -3.11 21.47 15.19
C SER A 124 -2.48 21.25 13.79
N VAL A 125 -1.60 20.26 13.66
CA VAL A 125 -0.96 19.91 12.39
C VAL A 125 -1.96 19.21 11.47
N VAL A 126 -2.83 18.37 12.03
CA VAL A 126 -3.91 17.70 11.29
C VAL A 126 -4.89 18.72 10.73
N ASP A 127 -5.32 19.69 11.54
CA ASP A 127 -6.24 20.76 11.12
C ASP A 127 -5.64 21.63 10.02
N ALA A 128 -4.37 22.00 10.15
CA ALA A 128 -3.65 22.76 9.13
C ALA A 128 -3.55 21.99 7.81
N MET A 129 -3.23 20.69 7.86
CA MET A 129 -3.16 19.84 6.67
C MET A 129 -4.55 19.62 6.04
N LEU A 130 -5.59 19.47 6.85
CA LEU A 130 -6.97 19.33 6.38
C LEU A 130 -7.43 20.59 5.65
N ALA A 131 -7.03 21.78 6.11
CA ALA A 131 -7.30 23.04 5.40
C ALA A 131 -6.59 23.10 4.03
N VAL A 132 -5.40 22.52 3.88
CA VAL A 132 -4.70 22.42 2.59
C VAL A 132 -5.42 21.45 1.66
N VAL A 133 -5.74 20.24 2.15
CA VAL A 133 -6.45 19.20 1.37
C VAL A 133 -7.80 19.70 0.86
N ASN A 134 -8.57 20.39 1.71
CA ASN A 134 -9.88 20.93 1.33
C ASN A 134 -9.79 22.06 0.27
N SER A 135 -8.65 22.74 0.13
CA SER A 135 -8.44 23.67 -1.00
C SER A 135 -7.97 22.99 -2.28
N MET A 136 -7.53 21.73 -2.22
CA MET A 136 -7.04 20.98 -3.38
C MET A 136 -8.07 20.00 -3.94
N THR A 137 -9.35 20.17 -3.61
CA THR A 137 -10.40 19.30 -4.12
C THR A 137 -10.58 19.56 -5.61
N VAL A 138 -10.19 18.58 -6.42
CA VAL A 138 -10.46 18.58 -7.85
C VAL A 138 -11.72 17.76 -8.11
N GLY A 139 -12.59 18.23 -9.00
CA GLY A 139 -13.73 17.46 -9.48
C GLY A 139 -13.27 16.12 -10.07
N ARG A 140 -14.08 15.07 -9.87
CA ARG A 140 -13.73 13.72 -10.30
C ARG A 140 -13.58 13.61 -11.82
N ASP A 141 -14.32 14.44 -12.56
CA ASP A 141 -14.27 14.53 -14.02
C ASP A 141 -12.92 14.98 -14.55
N PHE A 142 -12.22 15.87 -13.84
CA PHE A 142 -10.88 16.32 -14.23
C PHE A 142 -9.92 15.15 -14.41
N ILE A 143 -10.03 14.11 -13.57
CA ILE A 143 -9.14 12.93 -13.64
C ILE A 143 -9.38 12.15 -14.95
N ARG A 144 -10.61 12.11 -15.46
CA ARG A 144 -10.95 11.42 -16.72
C ARG A 144 -10.53 12.22 -17.95
N GLU A 145 -10.44 13.53 -17.82
CA GLU A 145 -10.06 14.46 -18.90
C GLU A 145 -8.55 14.53 -19.13
N VAL A 146 -7.73 14.11 -18.16
CA VAL A 146 -6.27 14.09 -18.32
C VAL A 146 -5.87 13.05 -19.38
N SER A 147 -5.55 13.55 -20.58
CA SER A 147 -5.02 12.77 -21.68
C SER A 147 -3.56 12.36 -21.45
N ASN A 148 -3.15 11.23 -22.03
CA ASN A 148 -1.74 10.81 -22.00
C ASN A 148 -0.86 11.76 -22.85
N PRO A 149 0.06 12.53 -22.24
CA PRO A 149 0.83 13.55 -22.96
C PRO A 149 1.78 12.96 -24.01
N VAL A 150 2.30 11.75 -23.78
CA VAL A 150 3.21 11.07 -24.72
C VAL A 150 2.45 10.67 -25.97
N LEU A 151 1.24 10.11 -25.82
CA LEU A 151 0.41 9.72 -26.97
C LEU A 151 -0.05 10.94 -27.76
N GLN A 152 -0.46 12.01 -27.07
CA GLN A 152 -0.87 13.23 -27.73
C GLN A 152 0.27 13.87 -28.53
N LYS A 153 1.48 13.97 -27.94
CA LYS A 153 2.68 14.42 -28.68
C LYS A 153 2.95 13.54 -29.90
N GLN A 154 2.85 12.22 -29.74
CA GLN A 154 3.06 11.28 -30.85
C GLN A 154 2.05 11.48 -31.98
N TYR A 155 0.76 11.63 -31.67
CA TYR A 155 -0.28 11.86 -32.68
C TYR A 155 -0.14 13.22 -33.36
N ALA A 156 0.23 14.28 -32.62
CA ALA A 156 0.50 15.59 -33.19
C ALA A 156 1.64 15.56 -34.21
N ILE A 157 2.73 14.85 -33.91
CA ILE A 157 3.85 14.65 -34.85
C ILE A 157 3.39 13.88 -36.09
N LEU A 158 2.64 12.79 -35.92
CA LEU A 158 2.12 11.99 -37.03
C LEU A 158 1.19 12.82 -37.94
N GLN A 159 0.35 13.66 -37.35
CA GLN A 159 -0.53 14.56 -38.08
C GLN A 159 0.25 15.61 -38.87
N ALA A 160 1.29 16.20 -38.28
CA ALA A 160 2.16 17.16 -38.97
C ALA A 160 2.86 16.52 -40.18
N ILE A 161 3.42 15.32 -40.02
CA ILE A 161 4.05 14.56 -41.12
C ILE A 161 3.03 14.23 -42.22
N ALA A 162 1.83 13.78 -41.84
CA ALA A 162 0.77 13.42 -42.80
C ALA A 162 0.28 14.63 -43.61
N LEU A 163 0.27 15.83 -43.00
CA LEU A 163 -0.09 17.09 -43.65
C LEU A 163 1.09 17.74 -44.41
N GLY A 164 2.29 17.12 -44.37
CA GLY A 164 3.50 17.66 -45.02
C GLY A 164 4.12 18.87 -44.31
N GLY A 165 3.75 19.11 -43.05
CA GLY A 165 4.28 20.19 -42.22
C GLY A 165 5.43 19.75 -41.31
N SER A 166 6.03 20.70 -40.59
CA SER A 166 6.93 20.45 -39.46
C SER A 166 6.14 20.46 -38.15
N TYR A 167 6.57 19.67 -37.17
CA TYR A 167 6.00 19.72 -35.83
C TYR A 167 6.71 20.80 -35.02
N ASP A 168 5.94 21.77 -34.51
CA ASP A 168 6.45 22.80 -33.61
C ASP A 168 6.26 22.35 -32.15
N GLU A 169 7.37 22.27 -31.40
CA GLU A 169 7.38 21.76 -30.03
C GLU A 169 6.62 22.66 -29.04
N GLU A 170 6.51 23.95 -29.33
CA GLU A 170 5.81 24.93 -28.49
C GLU A 170 4.28 24.81 -28.60
N GLU A 171 3.74 24.46 -29.77
CA GLU A 171 2.29 24.30 -29.98
C GLU A 171 1.75 22.96 -29.44
N GLY A 172 2.60 21.93 -29.39
CA GLY A 172 2.24 20.60 -28.89
C GLY A 172 2.49 20.38 -27.40
N ALA A 173 2.92 21.41 -26.66
CA ALA A 173 3.13 21.32 -25.23
C ALA A 173 1.79 21.24 -24.50
N ILE A 174 1.42 20.04 -24.05
CA ILE A 174 0.29 19.87 -23.14
C ILE A 174 0.69 20.46 -21.80
N GLU A 175 0.09 21.60 -21.48
CA GLU A 175 0.26 22.26 -20.20
C GLU A 175 -0.48 21.46 -19.12
N LEU A 176 0.20 20.44 -18.59
CA LEU A 176 -0.23 19.74 -17.38
C LEU A 176 0.18 20.55 -16.13
N ALA A 177 -0.12 21.85 -16.14
CA ALA A 177 0.15 22.71 -15.00
C ALA A 177 -0.94 22.52 -13.93
N PRO A 178 -0.58 22.61 -12.64
CA PRO A 178 -1.60 22.69 -11.59
C PRO A 178 -2.51 23.89 -11.85
N PRO A 179 -3.82 23.79 -11.52
CA PRO A 179 -4.76 24.90 -11.66
C PRO A 179 -4.23 26.19 -11.04
N GLU A 180 -4.40 27.32 -11.72
CA GLU A 180 -3.93 28.63 -11.26
C GLU A 180 -4.54 29.02 -9.89
N GLU A 181 -5.73 28.49 -9.59
CA GLU A 181 -6.44 28.60 -8.32
C GLU A 181 -5.63 28.08 -7.12
N TRP A 182 -4.67 27.19 -7.36
CA TRP A 182 -3.78 26.66 -6.32
C TRP A 182 -2.69 27.66 -5.91
N ALA A 183 -2.55 28.82 -6.55
CA ALA A 183 -1.64 29.87 -6.07
C ALA A 183 -2.01 30.35 -4.65
N GLN A 184 -3.29 30.25 -4.27
CA GLN A 184 -3.80 30.62 -2.94
C GLN A 184 -3.38 29.61 -1.83
N LEU A 185 -2.89 28.42 -2.20
CA LEU A 185 -2.42 27.42 -1.24
C LEU A 185 -1.15 27.85 -0.51
N LYS A 186 -0.35 28.74 -1.12
CA LYS A 186 0.97 29.10 -0.60
C LYS A 186 0.91 29.55 0.86
N GLY A 187 -0.04 30.42 1.21
CA GLY A 187 -0.22 30.88 2.59
C GLY A 187 -0.62 29.77 3.57
N ARG A 188 -1.36 28.76 3.12
CA ARG A 188 -1.76 27.60 3.95
C ARG A 188 -0.59 26.65 4.16
N VAL A 189 0.24 26.46 3.14
CA VAL A 189 1.48 25.68 3.24
C VAL A 189 2.46 26.33 4.21
N ASP A 190 2.63 27.66 4.13
CA ASP A 190 3.49 28.41 5.07
C ASP A 190 3.03 28.23 6.53
N THR A 191 1.71 28.20 6.79
CA THR A 191 1.19 27.93 8.13
C THR A 191 1.46 26.50 8.60
N LEU A 192 1.36 25.51 7.71
CA LEU A 192 1.69 24.12 8.02
C LEU A 192 3.18 23.95 8.34
N GLU A 193 4.05 24.58 7.54
CA GLU A 193 5.51 24.55 7.76
C GLU A 193 5.90 25.12 9.12
N SER A 194 5.23 26.18 9.57
CA SER A 194 5.49 26.79 10.88
C SER A 194 5.13 25.90 12.08
N LEU A 195 4.21 24.94 11.88
CA LEU A 195 3.73 24.02 12.92
C LEU A 195 4.51 22.71 12.97
N LEU A 196 5.23 22.39 11.90
CA LEU A 196 6.11 21.22 11.87
C LEU A 196 7.39 21.54 12.66
N PRO A 197 7.87 20.61 13.51
CA PRO A 197 9.19 20.77 14.10
C PRO A 197 10.20 20.90 12.95
N GLU A 198 11.16 21.83 13.04
CA GLU A 198 12.20 21.99 12.01
C GLU A 198 12.81 20.63 11.70
N ALA A 199 12.44 20.06 10.56
CA ALA A 199 13.01 18.83 10.08
C ALA A 199 14.46 19.18 9.80
N THR A 200 15.36 18.84 10.73
CA THR A 200 16.80 19.05 10.56
C THR A 200 17.19 18.46 9.22
N THR A 201 17.42 19.34 8.24
CA THR A 201 17.75 18.99 6.87
C THR A 201 19.18 18.45 6.88
N THR A 202 19.35 17.21 7.27
CA THR A 202 20.56 16.42 6.97
C THR A 202 20.17 15.23 6.12
N ALA A 203 19.44 15.49 5.04
CA ALA A 203 19.52 14.67 3.84
C ALA A 203 20.92 14.86 3.23
N ALA A 204 21.92 14.27 3.87
CA ALA A 204 23.27 14.15 3.32
C ALA A 204 23.17 13.33 2.04
N LYS A 205 23.16 14.03 0.91
CA LYS A 205 23.23 13.50 -0.46
C LYS A 205 24.37 12.48 -0.52
N ARG A 206 24.04 11.19 -0.40
CA ARG A 206 25.01 10.11 -0.63
C ARG A 206 25.49 10.22 -2.06
N LYS A 207 26.75 10.62 -2.23
CA LYS A 207 27.43 10.68 -3.52
C LYS A 207 27.48 9.25 -4.07
N ALA A 208 26.81 9.01 -5.20
CA ALA A 208 26.92 7.77 -5.94
C ALA A 208 28.39 7.60 -6.38
N GLY A 209 29.09 6.65 -5.77
CA GLY A 209 30.41 6.21 -6.20
C GLY A 209 30.27 5.16 -7.29
N ALA A 210 30.47 5.57 -8.55
CA ALA A 210 30.75 4.65 -9.64
C ALA A 210 32.17 4.08 -9.47
N GLY A 211 32.32 2.75 -9.56
CA GLY A 211 33.64 2.11 -9.51
C GLY A 211 33.62 0.59 -9.44
N ALA A 212 33.52 -0.03 -10.62
CA ALA A 212 34.02 -1.33 -11.10
C ALA A 212 34.45 -2.48 -10.15
N ALA A 213 34.14 -3.69 -10.63
CA ALA A 213 34.48 -5.02 -10.12
C ALA A 213 35.98 -5.31 -9.93
N SER A 214 36.32 -6.11 -8.91
CA SER A 214 36.91 -7.46 -9.04
C SER A 214 37.34 -8.01 -7.67
N GLY A 215 37.45 -9.35 -7.57
CA GLY A 215 37.51 -10.09 -6.32
C GLY A 215 38.81 -10.04 -5.52
N GLY A 216 38.75 -10.60 -4.30
CA GLY A 216 39.93 -10.80 -3.45
C GLY A 216 39.56 -11.12 -2.00
N THR A 217 39.58 -12.40 -1.66
CA THR A 217 39.59 -12.99 -0.32
C THR A 217 40.39 -12.23 0.75
N ALA A 218 39.81 -11.98 1.93
CA ALA A 218 40.49 -12.15 3.22
C ALA A 218 39.58 -11.95 4.46
N LYS A 219 39.65 -12.93 5.35
CA LYS A 219 39.68 -12.84 6.83
C LYS A 219 38.46 -12.30 7.58
N LYS A 220 37.82 -13.24 8.30
CA LYS A 220 37.09 -13.05 9.56
C LYS A 220 37.75 -11.95 10.40
N SER A 221 37.06 -10.82 10.54
CA SER A 221 37.25 -9.89 11.65
C SER A 221 36.07 -10.04 12.62
N LYS A 222 36.44 -10.06 13.88
CA LYS A 222 35.63 -10.35 15.05
C LYS A 222 34.72 -9.14 15.32
N THR A 223 33.43 -9.26 15.02
CA THR A 223 32.43 -8.24 15.38
C THR A 223 32.35 -8.18 16.90
N VAL A 224 32.81 -7.06 17.46
CA VAL A 224 32.41 -6.62 18.80
C VAL A 224 30.99 -6.11 18.62
N GLN A 225 30.03 -6.92 19.07
CA GLN A 225 28.61 -6.58 19.07
C GLN A 225 28.36 -5.70 20.30
N ASP A 226 27.87 -4.48 20.04
CA ASP A 226 27.40 -3.56 21.06
C ASP A 226 26.05 -4.09 21.58
N ASP A 227 26.10 -4.92 22.62
CA ASP A 227 24.97 -5.69 23.18
C ASP A 227 24.08 -4.85 24.12
N SER A 228 24.06 -3.53 23.97
CA SER A 228 23.33 -2.61 24.86
C SER A 228 21.85 -2.40 24.47
N SER A 229 21.34 -3.07 23.43
CA SER A 229 19.97 -2.91 22.93
C SER A 229 19.14 -4.20 22.89
N LEU A 230 19.47 -5.19 23.73
CA LEU A 230 18.62 -6.37 23.88
C LEU A 230 17.39 -6.04 24.73
N ASP A 231 16.20 -6.28 24.20
CA ASP A 231 14.94 -6.09 24.90
C ASP A 231 14.73 -7.22 25.93
N TRP A 232 15.14 -6.94 27.17
CA TRP A 232 15.10 -7.90 28.27
C TRP A 232 13.68 -8.34 28.64
N ALA A 233 12.66 -7.57 28.22
CA ALA A 233 11.26 -7.89 28.45
C ALA A 233 10.79 -9.14 27.70
N GLU A 234 11.20 -9.31 26.43
CA GLU A 234 10.87 -10.49 25.65
C GLU A 234 11.70 -11.72 26.05
N ILE A 235 12.95 -11.50 26.48
CA ILE A 235 13.86 -12.56 26.91
C ILE A 235 13.38 -13.19 28.24
N GLY A 236 12.79 -12.38 29.14
CA GLY A 236 12.15 -12.84 30.37
C GLY A 236 10.92 -13.70 30.11
N LYS A 237 10.00 -13.23 29.27
CA LYS A 237 8.75 -13.95 28.91
C LYS A 237 9.02 -15.26 28.17
N SER A 238 10.06 -15.32 27.36
CA SER A 238 10.44 -16.53 26.60
C SER A 238 11.24 -17.56 27.41
N LYS A 239 11.54 -17.31 28.70
CA LYS A 239 12.41 -18.17 29.55
C LYS A 239 13.80 -18.45 28.95
N THR A 240 14.29 -17.57 28.08
CA THR A 240 15.55 -17.78 27.32
C THR A 240 16.77 -17.16 28.01
N VAL A 241 16.61 -16.66 29.26
CA VAL A 241 17.68 -16.02 30.05
C VAL A 241 18.90 -16.93 30.26
N GLU A 242 18.71 -18.25 30.32
CA GLU A 242 19.78 -19.25 30.49
C GLU A 242 20.76 -19.32 29.31
N LYS A 243 20.28 -18.98 28.10
CA LYS A 243 21.10 -19.04 26.87
C LYS A 243 22.00 -17.81 26.72
N GLN A 244 21.80 -16.77 27.51
CA GLN A 244 22.61 -15.56 27.43
C GLN A 244 24.03 -15.78 27.98
N THR A 245 24.99 -15.04 27.42
CA THR A 245 26.39 -15.14 27.81
C THR A 245 26.62 -14.37 29.12
N VAL A 246 27.59 -14.84 29.93
CA VAL A 246 27.93 -14.23 31.24
C VAL A 246 28.24 -12.72 31.15
N PRO A 247 28.90 -12.20 30.09
CA PRO A 247 29.11 -10.76 29.92
C PRO A 247 27.81 -9.95 29.80
N VAL A 248 26.83 -10.47 29.06
CA VAL A 248 25.53 -9.81 28.81
C VAL A 248 24.68 -9.77 30.09
N LEU A 249 24.68 -10.86 30.87
CA LEU A 249 24.03 -10.92 32.18
C LEU A 249 24.65 -9.94 33.20
N LYS A 250 25.98 -9.77 33.18
CA LYS A 250 26.67 -8.82 34.05
C LYS A 250 26.42 -7.36 33.64
N ALA A 251 26.31 -7.08 32.34
CA ALA A 251 25.96 -5.74 31.85
C ALA A 251 24.56 -5.32 32.30
N PHE A 252 23.57 -6.23 32.21
CA PHE A 252 22.21 -6.01 32.68
C PHE A 252 22.11 -5.85 34.21
N LEU A 253 22.76 -6.73 34.97
CA LEU A 253 22.76 -6.60 36.43
C LEU A 253 23.47 -5.32 36.89
N LYS A 254 24.49 -4.85 36.14
CA LYS A 254 25.17 -3.58 36.42
C LYS A 254 24.34 -2.35 36.06
N SER A 255 23.51 -2.41 35.01
CA SER A 255 22.59 -1.30 34.67
C SER A 255 21.41 -1.19 35.64
N HIS A 256 21.12 -2.25 36.39
CA HIS A 256 20.04 -2.30 37.37
C HIS A 256 20.53 -2.35 38.83
N ASP A 257 21.80 -2.03 39.09
CA ASP A 257 22.41 -1.98 40.43
C ASP A 257 22.34 -3.28 41.26
N TYR A 258 22.31 -4.44 40.60
CA TYR A 258 22.38 -5.75 41.24
C TYR A 258 23.82 -6.30 41.31
N PRO A 259 24.15 -7.12 42.34
CA PRO A 259 25.48 -7.68 42.51
C PRO A 259 25.88 -8.67 41.39
N VAL A 260 26.97 -8.36 40.69
CA VAL A 260 27.50 -9.11 39.51
C VAL A 260 28.43 -10.29 39.84
N GLY A 261 28.55 -10.66 41.11
CA GLY A 261 29.39 -11.76 41.58
C GLY A 261 28.62 -13.09 41.69
N GLY A 262 29.15 -14.17 41.10
CA GLY A 262 28.57 -15.52 41.21
C GLY A 262 28.87 -16.42 40.01
N LYS A 263 28.42 -17.68 40.10
CA LYS A 263 28.40 -18.61 38.96
C LYS A 263 27.29 -18.19 38.00
N LYS A 264 27.32 -18.68 36.75
CA LYS A 264 26.31 -18.33 35.73
C LYS A 264 24.87 -18.56 36.23
N ALA A 265 24.63 -19.62 37.01
CA ALA A 265 23.33 -19.92 37.61
C ALA A 265 22.82 -18.83 38.56
N ASP A 266 23.70 -18.23 39.37
CA ASP A 266 23.34 -17.18 40.33
C ASP A 266 22.99 -15.86 39.61
N LEU A 267 23.67 -15.58 38.49
CA LEU A 267 23.39 -14.40 37.66
C LEU A 267 22.05 -14.53 36.93
N VAL A 268 21.70 -15.74 36.48
CA VAL A 268 20.40 -16.03 35.85
C VAL A 268 19.26 -15.89 36.86
N ALA A 269 19.43 -16.42 38.08
CA ALA A 269 18.42 -16.29 39.14
C ALA A 269 18.17 -14.81 39.51
N ARG A 270 19.23 -14.01 39.65
CA ARG A 270 19.12 -12.57 39.93
C ARG A 270 18.54 -11.78 38.76
N ALA A 271 18.80 -12.19 37.51
CA ALA A 271 18.18 -11.56 36.35
C ALA A 271 16.66 -11.82 36.31
N TYR A 272 16.20 -13.02 36.67
CA TYR A 272 14.77 -13.30 36.82
C TYR A 272 14.13 -12.52 37.97
N GLU A 273 14.82 -12.38 39.11
CA GLU A 273 14.36 -11.57 40.23
C GLU A 273 14.21 -10.09 39.85
N ALA A 274 15.21 -9.53 39.15
CA ALA A 274 15.13 -8.18 38.62
C ALA A 274 13.95 -8.03 37.64
N LEU A 275 13.79 -8.96 36.69
CA LEU A 275 12.69 -8.90 35.71
C LEU A 275 11.29 -9.04 36.35
N THR A 276 11.17 -9.80 37.45
CA THR A 276 9.93 -9.92 38.22
C THR A 276 9.66 -8.65 39.03
N ALA A 277 10.68 -8.05 39.63
CA ALA A 277 10.56 -6.79 40.36
C ALA A 277 10.15 -5.61 39.46
N PHE A 278 10.53 -5.64 38.18
CA PHE A 278 10.12 -4.66 37.18
C PHE A 278 8.73 -4.91 36.56
N GLY A 279 8.01 -5.97 36.97
CA GLY A 279 6.65 -6.25 36.52
C GLY A 279 6.54 -6.67 35.04
N VAL A 280 7.64 -7.18 34.48
CA VAL A 280 7.71 -7.58 33.07
C VAL A 280 7.46 -9.10 32.90
N LEU A 281 7.45 -9.83 34.01
CA LEU A 281 7.14 -11.25 34.17
C LEU A 281 5.96 -11.45 35.10
#